data_AF-A0A383BHL9-F1
#
_entry.id   AF-A0A383BHL9-F1
#
_cell.length_a   1.000
_cell.length_b   1.000
_cell.length_c   1.000
_cell.angle_alpha   90.00
_cell.angle_beta   90.00
_cell.angle_gamma   90.00
#
_symmetry.space_group_name_H-M   'P 1'
#
loop_
_entity.id
_entity.type
_entity.pdbx_description
1 polymer ?
#
loop_
_entity_poly.entity_id
_entity_poly.type
_entity_poly.pdbx_seq_one_letter_code
_entity_poly.pdbx_strand_id
1 'polypeptide(L)'
;MIPNDRSFTFDRVVQLALFAGLAWGLVLLLDYLSDVLLPFVTGLVVAYFLDPVTNRVQHVIKQRVLAALFTLVSITLAVSLVVWFMVPMVGNELADMGRTVSKMAANTELAQAAKEHLPENVWEEVNEILKRDDVKRYLTSDGAVQMAKDTAKKLLPGVWGVLSGAANVLTFITGLLVIMLYVVFLLIDYHNMATRWRDYLPPGMRDDVSGFVEEFIQATNRYFRSQALVACCVAVL
;
A
#
# COMPACT_ATOMS: atom_id res chain seq x y z
N MET A 1 7.96 -15.72 -50.97
CA MET A 1 8.48 -17.06 -50.63
C MET A 1 9.12 -16.97 -49.25
N ILE A 2 8.42 -17.46 -48.22
CA ILE A 2 8.95 -17.59 -46.86
C ILE A 2 9.34 -19.06 -46.74
N PRO A 3 10.64 -19.43 -46.72
CA PRO A 3 11.02 -20.78 -46.38
C PRO A 3 10.92 -20.92 -44.86
N ASN A 4 9.75 -21.38 -44.40
CA ASN A 4 9.55 -21.82 -43.03
C ASN A 4 9.91 -23.31 -42.96
N ASP A 5 11.19 -23.59 -42.84
CA ASP A 5 11.68 -24.95 -42.60
C ASP A 5 12.34 -25.00 -41.22
N ARG A 6 11.50 -24.97 -40.18
CA ARG A 6 11.92 -25.26 -38.80
C ARG A 6 11.75 -26.75 -38.57
N SER A 7 12.70 -27.56 -39.05
CA SER A 7 12.79 -28.95 -38.64
C SER A 7 13.02 -29.02 -37.13
N PHE A 8 12.11 -29.67 -36.40
CA PHE A 8 12.32 -30.03 -34.99
C PHE A 8 13.41 -31.11 -34.93
N THR A 9 14.66 -30.68 -34.81
CA THR A 9 15.78 -31.58 -34.51
C THR A 9 15.70 -32.01 -33.04
N PHE A 10 16.09 -33.25 -32.75
CA PHE A 10 16.12 -33.81 -31.39
C PHE A 10 16.89 -32.89 -30.41
N ASP A 11 17.93 -32.22 -30.90
CA ASP A 11 18.74 -31.24 -30.18
C ASP A 11 17.93 -30.02 -29.68
N ARG A 12 17.00 -29.50 -30.50
CA ARG A 12 16.09 -28.42 -30.05
C ARG A 12 15.11 -28.87 -28.98
N VAL A 13 14.63 -30.12 -29.05
CA VAL A 13 13.73 -30.68 -28.04
C VAL A 13 14.46 -30.84 -26.71
N VAL A 14 15.71 -31.32 -26.75
CA VAL A 14 16.57 -31.42 -25.55
C VAL A 14 16.87 -30.03 -24.97
N GLN A 15 17.22 -29.04 -25.79
CA GLN A 15 17.43 -27.66 -25.32
C GLN A 15 16.17 -27.07 -24.71
N LEU A 16 15.01 -27.28 -25.33
CA LEU A 16 13.73 -26.78 -24.82
C LEU A 16 13.32 -27.48 -23.52
N ALA A 17 13.56 -28.79 -23.39
CA ALA A 17 13.35 -29.55 -22.17
C ALA A 17 14.29 -29.11 -21.04
N LEU A 18 15.56 -28.85 -21.35
CA LEU A 18 16.53 -28.30 -20.39
C LEU A 18 16.14 -26.89 -19.93
N PHE A 19 15.71 -26.03 -20.86
CA PHE A 19 15.25 -24.69 -20.53
C PHE A 19 13.99 -24.71 -19.67
N ALA A 20 13.04 -25.59 -20.00
CA ALA A 20 11.82 -25.79 -19.21
C ALA A 20 12.14 -26.35 -17.82
N GLY A 21 13.07 -27.32 -17.71
CA GLY A 21 13.53 -27.85 -16.43
C GLY A 21 14.25 -26.81 -15.57
N LEU A 22 15.08 -25.97 -16.19
CA LEU A 22 15.76 -24.85 -15.51
C LEU A 22 14.76 -23.80 -15.05
N ALA A 23 13.79 -23.42 -15.90
CA ALA A 23 12.72 -22.50 -15.55
C ALA A 23 11.86 -23.05 -14.40
N TRP A 24 11.52 -24.33 -14.43
CA TRP A 24 10.77 -24.99 -13.35
C TRP A 24 11.57 -25.01 -12.04
N GLY A 25 12.86 -25.35 -12.10
CA GLY A 25 13.76 -25.29 -10.95
C GLY A 25 13.88 -23.88 -10.37
N LEU A 26 13.94 -22.86 -11.23
CA LEU A 26 13.96 -21.46 -10.82
C LEU A 26 12.66 -21.07 -10.11
N VAL A 27 11.50 -21.47 -10.64
CA VAL A 27 10.20 -21.21 -10.01
C VAL A 27 10.10 -21.87 -8.64
N LEU A 28 10.52 -23.13 -8.50
CA LEU A 28 10.55 -23.82 -7.21
C LEU A 28 11.52 -23.15 -6.21
N LEU A 29 12.68 -22.70 -6.69
CA LEU A 29 13.65 -21.99 -5.86
C LEU A 29 13.09 -20.64 -5.40
N LEU A 30 12.40 -19.92 -6.28
CA LEU A 30 11.70 -18.67 -5.93
C LEU A 30 10.57 -18.94 -4.93
N ASP A 31 9.77 -19.99 -5.10
CA ASP A 31 8.71 -20.36 -4.18
C ASP A 31 9.28 -20.65 -2.78
N TYR A 32 10.37 -21.41 -2.70
CA TYR A 32 11.06 -21.69 -1.44
C TYR A 32 11.69 -20.44 -0.80
N LEU A 33 12.25 -19.52 -1.59
CA LEU A 33 12.83 -18.27 -1.09
C LEU A 33 11.80 -17.16 -0.87
N SER A 34 10.54 -17.33 -1.29
CA SER A 34 9.53 -16.27 -1.30
C SER A 34 9.32 -15.64 0.08
N ASP A 35 9.34 -16.46 1.14
CA ASP A 35 9.17 -15.98 2.52
C ASP A 35 10.25 -14.97 2.96
N VAL A 36 11.47 -15.11 2.42
CA VAL A 36 12.59 -14.20 2.70
C VAL A 36 12.68 -13.09 1.66
N LEU A 37 12.27 -13.38 0.42
CA LEU A 37 12.29 -12.44 -0.69
C LEU A 37 11.22 -11.35 -0.54
N LEU A 38 10.05 -11.69 0.02
CA LEU A 38 8.93 -10.75 0.19
C LEU A 38 9.32 -9.53 1.05
N PRO A 39 9.92 -9.69 2.26
CA PRO A 39 10.42 -8.56 3.03
C PRO A 39 11.46 -7.72 2.28
N PHE A 40 12.35 -8.37 1.53
CA PHE A 40 13.39 -7.70 0.75
C PHE A 40 12.81 -6.86 -0.39
N VAL A 41 11.90 -7.43 -1.20
CA VAL A 41 11.24 -6.72 -2.30
C VAL A 41 10.37 -5.59 -1.77
N THR A 42 9.66 -5.83 -0.67
CA THR A 42 8.88 -4.79 0.02
C THR A 42 9.81 -3.65 0.46
N GLY A 43 10.94 -3.99 1.08
CA GLY A 43 11.96 -3.03 1.48
C GLY A 43 12.55 -2.26 0.31
N LEU A 44 12.76 -2.91 -0.84
CA LEU A 44 13.28 -2.30 -2.06
C LEU A 44 12.29 -1.28 -2.63
N VAL A 45 11.01 -1.63 -2.70
CA VAL A 45 9.94 -0.72 -3.14
C VAL A 45 9.86 0.49 -2.20
N VAL A 46 9.88 0.27 -0.89
CA VAL A 46 9.88 1.36 0.10
C VAL A 46 11.15 2.21 -0.03
N ALA A 47 12.32 1.60 -0.18
CA ALA A 47 13.58 2.32 -0.36
C ALA A 47 13.58 3.17 -1.64
N TYR A 48 13.02 2.67 -2.75
CA TYR A 48 12.82 3.44 -3.98
C TYR A 48 11.99 4.71 -3.74
N PHE A 49 10.92 4.60 -2.95
CA PHE A 49 10.08 5.76 -2.60
C PHE A 49 10.77 6.74 -1.66
N LEU A 50 11.59 6.25 -0.74
CA LEU A 50 12.27 7.08 0.26
C LEU A 50 13.57 7.70 -0.28
N ASP A 51 14.24 7.11 -1.26
CA ASP A 51 15.48 7.61 -1.86
C ASP A 51 15.40 9.10 -2.29
N PRO A 52 14.38 9.60 -3.01
CA PRO A 52 14.30 11.02 -3.35
C PRO A 52 14.20 11.92 -2.12
N VAL A 53 13.56 11.45 -1.04
CA VAL A 53 13.49 12.20 0.23
C VAL A 53 14.84 12.17 0.93
N THR A 54 15.51 11.01 0.98
CA THR A 54 16.84 10.90 1.58
C THR A 54 17.88 11.71 0.83
N ASN A 55 17.85 11.75 -0.50
CA ASN A 55 18.74 12.59 -1.29
C ASN A 55 18.55 14.08 -0.92
N ARG A 56 17.30 14.53 -0.67
CA ARG A 56 17.04 15.88 -0.15
C ARG A 56 17.62 16.11 1.24
N VAL A 57 17.42 15.16 2.16
CA VAL A 57 18.00 15.22 3.51
C VAL A 57 19.52 15.23 3.47
N GLN A 58 20.12 14.51 2.52
CA GLN A 58 21.58 14.41 2.36
C GLN A 58 22.24 15.74 2.00
N HIS A 59 21.51 16.70 1.42
CA HIS A 59 22.01 18.06 1.23
C HIS A 59 22.31 18.77 2.57
N VAL A 60 21.62 18.41 3.65
CA VAL A 60 21.86 18.93 5.00
C VAL A 60 22.77 17.99 5.80
N ILE A 61 22.53 16.68 5.71
CA ILE A 61 23.29 15.65 6.42
C ILE A 61 24.23 14.92 5.46
N LYS A 62 25.52 15.29 5.46
CA LYS A 62 26.51 14.73 4.52
C LYS A 62 26.71 13.20 4.65
N GLN A 63 26.50 12.64 5.83
CA GLN A 63 26.64 11.20 6.05
C GLN A 63 25.37 10.46 5.63
N ARG A 64 25.49 9.60 4.62
CA ARG A 64 24.35 8.87 4.05
C ARG A 64 23.58 8.01 5.07
N VAL A 65 24.30 7.36 5.98
CA VAL A 65 23.68 6.54 7.05
C VAL A 65 22.78 7.39 7.94
N LEU A 66 23.28 8.56 8.37
CA LEU A 66 22.48 9.50 9.17
C LEU A 66 21.31 10.08 8.36
N ALA A 67 21.52 10.40 7.07
CA ALA A 67 20.44 10.88 6.21
C ALA A 67 19.34 9.83 6.03
N ALA A 68 19.70 8.57 5.85
CA ALA A 68 18.75 7.46 5.72
C ALA A 68 17.94 7.23 7.00
N LEU A 69 18.63 7.13 8.15
CA LEU A 69 17.97 6.98 9.44
C LEU A 69 17.07 8.16 9.77
N PHE A 70 17.54 9.39 9.52
CA PHE A 70 16.74 10.59 9.72
C PHE A 70 15.50 10.62 8.83
N THR A 71 15.64 10.26 7.55
CA THR A 71 14.50 10.19 6.61
C THR A 71 13.45 9.18 7.09
N LEU A 72 13.89 7.99 7.49
CA LEU A 72 13.02 6.92 7.95
C LEU A 72 12.24 7.33 9.21
N VAL A 73 12.93 7.90 10.19
CA VAL A 73 12.30 8.40 11.43
C VAL A 73 11.35 9.55 11.13
N SER A 74 11.76 10.51 10.29
CA SER A 74 10.95 11.68 9.93
C SER A 74 9.67 11.28 9.20
N ILE A 75 9.74 10.37 8.22
CA ILE A 75 8.57 9.89 7.48
C ILE A 75 7.67 9.05 8.38
N THR A 76 8.24 8.14 9.18
CA THR A 76 7.45 7.33 10.11
C THR A 76 6.69 8.20 11.11
N LEU A 77 7.36 9.23 11.65
CA LEU A 77 6.76 10.20 12.56
C LEU A 77 5.67 11.02 11.86
N ALA A 78 5.93 11.53 10.66
CA ALA A 78 4.97 12.32 9.89
C ALA A 78 3.69 11.53 9.58
N VAL A 79 3.82 10.29 9.10
CA VAL A 79 2.68 9.40 8.85
C VAL A 79 1.94 9.09 10.14
N SER A 80 2.65 8.79 11.23
CA SER A 80 2.02 8.50 12.53
C SER A 80 1.23 9.70 13.06
N LEU A 81 1.75 10.92 12.92
CA LEU A 81 1.06 12.15 13.31
C LEU A 81 -0.18 12.41 12.45
N VAL A 82 -0.07 12.23 11.12
CA VAL A 82 -1.20 12.38 10.21
C VAL A 82 -2.31 11.38 10.56
N VAL A 83 -1.98 10.10 10.75
CA VAL A 83 -2.98 9.09 11.14
C VAL A 83 -3.58 9.42 12.50
N TRP A 84 -2.77 9.80 13.48
CA TRP A 84 -3.25 10.12 14.82
C TRP A 84 -4.19 11.33 14.84
N PHE A 85 -3.97 12.33 13.99
CA PHE A 85 -4.85 13.49 13.88
C PHE A 85 -6.06 13.25 12.97
N MET A 86 -5.87 12.55 11.85
CA MET A 86 -6.90 12.35 10.83
C MET A 86 -7.97 11.34 11.26
N VAL A 87 -7.58 10.27 11.98
CA VAL A 87 -8.53 9.26 12.49
C VAL A 87 -9.61 9.88 13.39
N PRO A 88 -9.29 10.65 14.45
CA PRO A 88 -10.33 11.26 15.28
C PRO A 88 -11.09 12.36 14.55
N MET A 89 -10.44 13.12 13.65
CA MET A 89 -11.11 14.15 12.86
C MET A 89 -12.20 13.55 11.96
N VAL A 90 -11.85 12.54 11.16
CA VAL A 90 -12.81 11.83 10.31
C VAL A 90 -13.85 11.11 11.16
N GLY A 91 -13.46 10.51 12.28
CA GLY A 91 -14.38 9.84 13.19
C GLY A 91 -15.43 10.78 13.80
N ASN A 92 -15.04 12.00 14.17
CA ASN A 92 -15.94 13.02 14.69
C ASN A 92 -16.89 13.54 13.59
N GLU A 93 -16.39 13.80 12.38
CA GLU A 93 -17.21 14.21 11.24
C GLU A 93 -18.25 13.15 10.86
N LEU A 94 -17.85 11.88 10.81
CA LEU A 94 -18.77 10.77 10.56
C LEU A 94 -19.82 10.63 11.68
N ALA A 95 -19.44 10.85 12.94
CA ALA A 95 -20.38 10.86 14.06
C ALA A 95 -21.37 12.03 13.96
N ASP A 96 -20.93 13.22 13.53
CA ASP A 96 -21.80 14.39 13.37
C ASP A 96 -22.72 14.29 12.15
N MET A 97 -22.24 13.73 11.03
CA MET A 97 -23.10 13.32 9.92
C MET A 97 -24.16 12.33 10.39
N GLY A 98 -23.76 11.33 11.17
CA GLY A 98 -24.67 10.37 11.78
C GLY A 98 -25.74 10.98 12.66
N ARG A 99 -25.33 11.87 13.57
CA ARG A 99 -26.26 12.62 14.42
C ARG A 99 -27.20 13.50 13.61
N THR A 100 -26.74 14.09 12.51
CA THR A 100 -27.56 14.94 11.65
C THR A 100 -28.61 14.12 10.90
N VAL A 101 -28.22 12.98 10.33
CA VAL A 101 -29.14 12.03 9.69
C VAL A 101 -30.16 11.50 10.71
N SER A 102 -29.70 11.14 11.92
CA SER A 102 -30.59 10.67 12.99
C SER A 102 -31.54 11.77 13.49
N LYS A 103 -31.08 13.03 13.61
CA LYS A 103 -31.93 14.17 13.99
C LYS A 103 -32.93 14.54 12.88
N MET A 104 -32.55 14.46 11.61
CA MET A 104 -33.47 14.68 10.49
C MET A 104 -34.57 13.62 10.45
N ALA A 105 -34.26 12.38 10.83
CA ALA A 105 -35.24 11.31 10.93
C ALA A 105 -36.07 11.34 12.23
N ALA A 106 -35.52 11.87 13.32
CA ALA A 106 -36.19 11.96 14.62
C ALA A 106 -37.02 13.24 14.80
N ASN A 107 -36.70 14.33 14.09
CA ASN A 107 -37.47 15.57 14.14
C ASN A 107 -38.74 15.43 13.30
N THR A 108 -39.87 15.35 14.01
CA THR A 108 -41.23 15.13 13.50
C THR A 108 -41.70 16.15 12.46
N GLU A 109 -41.14 17.36 12.42
CA GLU A 109 -41.55 18.42 11.47
C GLU A 109 -40.95 18.22 10.06
N LEU A 110 -39.68 17.80 9.96
CA LEU A 110 -39.05 17.43 8.69
C LEU A 110 -39.44 16.02 8.25
N ALA A 111 -39.72 15.13 9.21
CA ALA A 111 -40.32 13.83 8.94
C ALA A 111 -41.71 13.97 8.31
N GLN A 112 -42.52 14.95 8.72
CA GLN A 112 -43.81 15.25 8.11
C GLN A 112 -43.67 15.87 6.71
N ALA A 113 -42.74 16.80 6.50
CA ALA A 113 -42.46 17.36 5.18
C ALA A 113 -41.85 16.31 4.21
N ALA A 114 -41.04 15.39 4.73
CA ALA A 114 -40.50 14.25 3.99
C ALA A 114 -41.59 13.22 3.67
N LYS A 115 -42.57 13.01 4.57
CA LYS A 115 -43.74 12.15 4.32
C LYS A 115 -44.60 12.63 3.15
N GLU A 116 -44.56 13.93 2.86
CA GLU A 116 -45.32 14.55 1.77
C GLU A 116 -44.61 14.40 0.40
N HIS A 117 -43.29 14.12 0.39
CA HIS A 117 -42.49 14.01 -0.84
C HIS A 117 -41.77 12.66 -1.04
N LEU A 118 -41.73 11.78 -0.04
CA LEU A 118 -41.19 10.42 -0.15
C LEU A 118 -42.32 9.38 -0.03
N PRO A 119 -42.36 8.35 -0.91
CA PRO A 119 -43.32 7.27 -0.82
C PRO A 119 -43.13 6.46 0.48
N GLU A 120 -44.24 6.01 1.08
CA GLU A 120 -44.30 5.42 2.45
C GLU A 120 -43.34 4.25 2.69
N ASN A 121 -43.00 3.50 1.65
CA ASN A 121 -42.08 2.36 1.70
C ASN A 121 -40.63 2.74 2.05
N VAL A 122 -40.16 3.93 1.69
CA VAL A 122 -38.79 4.38 1.98
C VAL A 122 -38.67 4.88 3.42
N TRP A 123 -39.74 5.47 3.95
CA TRP A 123 -39.74 6.00 5.31
C TRP A 123 -39.75 4.89 6.38
N GLU A 124 -40.46 3.79 6.13
CA GLU A 124 -40.47 2.63 7.04
C GLU A 124 -39.09 1.96 7.13
N GLU A 125 -38.44 1.71 6.00
CA GLU A 125 -37.09 1.10 5.99
C GLU A 125 -36.04 1.99 6.67
N VAL A 126 -36.06 3.30 6.41
CA VAL A 126 -35.15 4.26 7.05
C VAL A 126 -35.37 4.32 8.56
N ASN A 127 -36.61 4.32 9.01
CA ASN A 127 -36.97 4.36 10.43
C ASN A 127 -36.61 3.05 11.16
N GLU A 128 -36.69 1.90 10.48
CA GLU A 128 -36.27 0.61 11.02
C GLU A 128 -34.74 0.52 11.16
N ILE A 129 -34.00 1.02 10.16
CA ILE A 129 -32.52 1.07 10.17
C ILE A 129 -32.01 2.02 11.27
N LEU A 130 -32.66 3.17 11.45
CA LEU A 130 -32.27 4.15 12.48
C LEU A 130 -32.64 3.75 13.91
N LYS A 131 -33.64 2.88 14.08
CA LYS A 131 -34.01 2.31 15.39
C LYS A 131 -33.14 1.15 15.81
N ARG A 132 -32.36 0.53 14.92
CA ARG A 132 -31.37 -0.46 15.31
C ARG A 132 -30.29 0.19 16.19
N ASP A 133 -30.14 -0.32 17.40
CA ASP A 133 -29.13 0.12 18.37
C ASP A 133 -27.70 0.12 17.79
N ASP A 134 -27.44 -0.75 16.81
CA ASP A 134 -26.20 -0.82 16.06
C ASP A 134 -25.85 0.51 15.38
N VAL A 135 -26.81 1.12 14.68
CA VAL A 135 -26.60 2.37 13.92
C VAL A 135 -26.35 3.52 14.89
N LYS A 136 -27.12 3.64 15.97
CA LYS A 136 -26.90 4.67 16.99
C LYS A 136 -25.52 4.56 17.65
N ARG A 137 -25.03 3.33 17.84
CA ARG A 137 -23.69 3.05 18.36
C ARG A 137 -22.60 3.48 17.39
N TYR A 138 -22.74 3.18 16.09
CA TYR A 138 -21.81 3.58 15.02
C TYR A 138 -21.73 5.10 14.81
N LEU A 139 -22.80 5.83 15.10
CA LEU A 139 -22.87 7.29 14.95
C LEU A 139 -22.38 8.06 16.19
N THR A 140 -21.84 7.36 17.19
CA THR A 140 -21.20 7.97 18.37
C THR A 140 -19.68 7.83 18.23
N SER A 141 -18.88 8.71 18.85
CA SER A 141 -17.40 8.71 18.75
C SER A 141 -16.77 7.34 19.07
N ASP A 142 -17.36 6.57 19.99
CA ASP A 142 -16.94 5.19 20.28
C ASP A 142 -17.17 4.23 19.12
N GLY A 143 -18.29 4.38 18.40
CA GLY A 143 -18.61 3.58 17.21
C GLY A 143 -17.80 3.95 15.97
N ALA A 144 -17.40 5.21 15.83
CA ALA A 144 -16.46 5.62 14.79
C ALA A 144 -15.06 5.00 15.00
N VAL A 145 -14.59 4.96 16.26
CA VAL A 145 -13.37 4.23 16.63
C VAL A 145 -13.52 2.73 16.39
N GLN A 146 -14.70 2.17 16.66
CA GLN A 146 -15.00 0.76 16.40
C GLN A 146 -15.06 0.44 14.91
N MET A 147 -15.63 1.33 14.10
CA MET A 147 -15.64 1.23 12.63
C MET A 147 -14.22 1.35 12.07
N ALA A 148 -13.38 2.25 12.60
CA ALA A 148 -11.97 2.33 12.22
C ALA A 148 -11.23 1.03 12.56
N LYS A 149 -11.47 0.44 13.75
CA LYS A 149 -10.93 -0.87 14.13
C LYS A 149 -11.43 -1.98 13.21
N ASP A 150 -12.70 -2.01 12.87
CA ASP A 150 -13.29 -3.07 12.05
C ASP A 150 -12.95 -2.92 10.57
N THR A 151 -12.77 -1.69 10.09
CA THR A 151 -12.24 -1.40 8.75
C THR A 151 -10.76 -1.77 8.68
N ALA A 152 -9.97 -1.45 9.70
CA ALA A 152 -8.57 -1.89 9.80
C ALA A 152 -8.46 -3.42 9.79
N LYS A 153 -9.34 -4.13 10.52
CA LYS A 153 -9.43 -5.60 10.47
C LYS A 153 -9.75 -6.15 9.08
N LYS A 154 -10.62 -5.46 8.32
CA LYS A 154 -11.03 -5.86 6.97
C LYS A 154 -9.99 -5.54 5.89
N LEU A 155 -9.25 -4.44 6.05
CA LEU A 155 -8.19 -4.03 5.12
C LEU A 155 -6.89 -4.79 5.34
N LEU A 156 -6.64 -5.25 6.57
CA LEU A 156 -5.44 -6.00 6.93
C LEU A 156 -5.80 -7.33 7.62
N PRO A 157 -6.56 -8.23 6.96
CA PRO A 157 -6.94 -9.51 7.55
C PRO A 157 -5.71 -10.33 7.98
N GLY A 158 -4.61 -10.22 7.23
CA GLY A 158 -3.32 -10.84 7.55
C GLY A 158 -2.62 -10.25 8.78
N VAL A 159 -2.79 -8.95 9.07
CA VAL A 159 -2.14 -8.31 10.24
C VAL A 159 -2.94 -8.59 11.51
N TRP A 160 -4.28 -8.52 11.44
CA TRP A 160 -5.11 -8.69 12.64
C TRP A 160 -5.27 -10.16 13.07
N GLY A 161 -5.24 -11.11 12.13
CA GLY A 161 -5.18 -12.54 12.44
C GLY A 161 -3.88 -12.94 13.17
N VAL A 162 -2.80 -12.20 12.92
CA VAL A 162 -1.50 -12.32 13.58
C VAL A 162 -1.43 -11.49 14.88
N LEU A 163 -2.42 -10.67 15.22
CA LEU A 163 -2.41 -9.89 16.47
C LEU A 163 -3.24 -10.51 17.60
N SER A 164 -3.99 -11.58 17.34
CA SER A 164 -4.92 -12.20 18.29
C SER A 164 -4.24 -13.03 19.40
N GLY A 165 -2.94 -13.30 19.30
CA GLY A 165 -2.16 -14.04 20.30
C GLY A 165 -0.77 -13.46 20.51
N ALA A 166 -0.25 -13.53 21.76
CA ALA A 166 1.04 -12.95 22.13
C ALA A 166 2.23 -13.45 21.30
N ALA A 167 2.22 -14.74 20.89
CA ALA A 167 3.22 -15.31 19.99
C ALA A 167 3.18 -14.69 18.59
N ASN A 168 1.99 -14.41 18.06
CA ASN A 168 1.82 -13.87 16.72
C ASN A 168 2.17 -12.36 16.69
N VAL A 169 1.91 -11.61 17.79
CA VAL A 169 2.36 -10.22 17.93
C VAL A 169 3.89 -10.13 17.83
N LEU A 170 4.62 -11.05 18.47
CA LEU A 170 6.07 -11.10 18.39
C LEU A 170 6.52 -11.35 16.94
N THR A 171 5.92 -12.32 16.25
CA THR A 171 6.20 -12.59 14.83
C THR A 171 5.94 -11.37 13.94
N PHE A 172 4.87 -10.62 14.19
CA PHE A 172 4.58 -9.38 13.46
C PHE A 172 5.64 -8.31 13.70
N ILE A 173 6.01 -8.08 14.97
CA ILE A 173 7.06 -7.11 15.32
C ILE A 173 8.39 -7.52 14.71
N THR A 174 8.75 -8.81 14.76
CA THR A 174 9.95 -9.34 14.13
C THR A 174 9.93 -9.15 12.62
N GLY A 175 8.82 -9.48 11.94
CA GLY A 175 8.69 -9.29 10.50
C GLY A 175 8.80 -7.82 10.10
N LEU A 176 8.13 -6.93 10.83
CA LEU A 176 8.21 -5.48 10.62
C LEU A 176 9.63 -4.96 10.85
N LEU A 177 10.32 -5.44 11.89
CA LEU A 177 11.71 -5.10 12.17
C LEU A 177 12.64 -5.56 11.04
N VAL A 178 12.46 -6.76 10.52
CA VAL A 178 13.22 -7.29 9.36
C VAL A 178 13.03 -6.41 8.13
N ILE A 179 11.78 -6.05 7.80
CA ILE A 179 11.49 -5.12 6.69
C ILE A 179 12.17 -3.77 6.93
N MET A 180 12.03 -3.21 8.13
CA MET A 180 12.64 -1.94 8.50
C MET A 180 14.16 -1.97 8.35
N LEU A 181 14.79 -3.06 8.78
CA LEU A 181 16.22 -3.29 8.62
C LEU A 181 16.60 -3.33 7.14
N TYR A 182 15.87 -4.08 6.30
CA TYR A 182 16.11 -4.10 4.86
C TYR A 182 15.98 -2.71 4.23
N VAL A 183 14.95 -1.94 4.60
CA VAL A 183 14.79 -0.55 4.11
C VAL A 183 16.02 0.28 4.46
N VAL A 184 16.49 0.24 5.72
CA VAL A 184 17.69 1.00 6.13
C VAL A 184 18.91 0.60 5.31
N PHE A 185 19.20 -0.70 5.19
CA PHE A 185 20.36 -1.19 4.45
C PHE A 185 20.27 -0.84 2.96
N LEU A 186 19.11 -1.07 2.34
CA LEU A 186 18.87 -0.77 0.94
C LEU A 186 19.00 0.72 0.66
N LEU A 187 18.54 1.58 1.56
CA LEU A 187 18.61 3.02 1.38
C LEU A 187 20.06 3.55 1.52
N ILE A 188 20.83 2.97 2.44
CA ILE A 188 22.27 3.26 2.58
C ILE A 188 23.06 2.83 1.34
N ASP A 189 22.71 1.69 0.72
CA ASP A 189 23.45 1.16 -0.44
C ASP A 189 22.78 1.46 -1.79
N TYR A 190 21.67 2.19 -1.78
CA TYR A 190 20.80 2.36 -2.96
C TYR A 190 21.54 2.89 -4.18
N HIS A 191 22.52 3.78 -4.00
CA HIS A 191 23.27 4.38 -5.11
C HIS A 191 24.23 3.38 -5.77
N ASN A 192 24.85 2.51 -4.96
CA ASN A 192 25.74 1.48 -5.48
C ASN A 192 24.93 0.40 -6.19
N MET A 193 23.76 0.03 -5.66
CA MET A 193 22.84 -0.88 -6.34
C MET A 193 22.30 -0.27 -7.64
N ALA A 194 21.83 0.98 -7.62
CA ALA A 194 21.25 1.67 -8.77
C ALA A 194 22.25 1.96 -9.91
N THR A 195 23.55 1.96 -9.63
CA THR A 195 24.59 2.11 -10.66
C THR A 195 25.06 0.77 -11.22
N ARG A 196 25.14 -0.28 -10.39
CA ARG A 196 25.68 -1.59 -10.76
C ARG A 196 24.64 -2.62 -11.20
N TRP A 197 23.34 -2.37 -11.01
CA TRP A 197 22.32 -3.39 -11.30
C TRP A 197 22.33 -3.83 -12.78
N ARG A 198 22.66 -2.92 -13.70
CA ARG A 198 22.78 -3.22 -15.14
C ARG A 198 23.90 -4.23 -15.42
N ASP A 199 24.91 -4.31 -14.55
CA ASP A 199 26.04 -5.24 -14.72
C ASP A 199 25.69 -6.68 -14.35
N TYR A 200 24.64 -6.89 -13.55
CA TYR A 200 24.11 -8.22 -13.26
C TYR A 200 23.25 -8.78 -14.40
N LEU A 201 22.91 -7.98 -15.42
CA LEU A 201 22.15 -8.42 -16.57
C LEU A 201 23.04 -9.06 -17.64
N PRO A 202 22.58 -10.18 -18.26
CA PRO A 202 23.25 -10.77 -19.42
C PRO A 202 23.43 -9.72 -20.54
N PRO A 203 24.59 -9.67 -21.22
CA PRO A 203 24.87 -8.66 -22.24
C PRO A 203 23.81 -8.56 -23.34
N GLY A 204 23.19 -9.68 -23.72
CA GLY A 204 22.19 -9.74 -24.78
C GLY A 204 20.82 -9.13 -24.44
N MET A 205 20.49 -8.91 -23.17
CA MET A 205 19.20 -8.31 -22.74
C MET A 205 19.38 -7.01 -21.93
N ARG A 206 20.64 -6.57 -21.75
CA ARG A 206 20.98 -5.42 -20.91
C ARG A 206 20.28 -4.15 -21.38
N ASP A 207 20.37 -3.86 -22.68
CA ASP A 207 19.82 -2.63 -23.26
C ASP A 207 18.30 -2.63 -23.19
N ASP A 208 17.64 -3.72 -23.59
CA ASP A 208 16.18 -3.86 -23.56
C ASP A 208 15.60 -3.68 -22.16
N VAL A 209 16.13 -4.41 -21.17
CA VAL A 209 15.66 -4.33 -19.78
C VAL A 209 15.98 -2.96 -19.18
N SER A 210 17.14 -2.39 -19.48
CA SER A 210 17.53 -1.08 -18.97
C SER A 210 16.68 0.06 -19.53
N GLY A 211 16.34 0.00 -20.82
CA GLY A 211 15.42 0.94 -21.46
C GLY A 211 14.02 0.85 -20.85
N PHE A 212 13.49 -0.36 -20.68
CA PHE A 212 12.18 -0.56 -20.04
C PHE A 212 12.14 0.00 -18.61
N VAL A 213 13.17 -0.28 -17.80
CA VAL A 213 13.24 0.23 -16.41
C VAL A 213 13.32 1.76 -16.40
N GLU A 214 14.07 2.36 -17.32
CA GLU A 214 14.20 3.82 -17.41
C GLU A 214 12.89 4.50 -17.82
N GLU A 215 12.18 3.93 -18.81
CA GLU A 215 10.83 4.34 -19.19
C GLU A 215 9.84 4.20 -18.02
N PHE A 216 9.88 3.08 -17.31
CA PHE A 216 9.05 2.83 -16.14
C PHE A 216 9.30 3.86 -15.02
N ILE A 217 10.56 4.15 -14.72
CA ILE A 217 10.95 5.17 -13.72
C ILE A 217 10.44 6.55 -14.16
N GLN A 218 10.57 6.90 -15.44
CA GLN A 218 10.12 8.19 -15.96
C GLN A 218 8.59 8.32 -15.89
N ALA A 219 7.86 7.28 -16.28
CA ALA A 219 6.40 7.23 -16.19
C ALA A 219 5.92 7.33 -14.74
N THR A 220 6.56 6.58 -13.84
CA THR A 220 6.27 6.59 -12.40
C THR A 220 6.51 7.98 -11.80
N ASN A 221 7.66 8.61 -12.08
CA ASN A 221 7.96 9.96 -11.60
C ASN A 221 6.97 11.00 -12.11
N ARG A 222 6.53 10.89 -13.37
CA ARG A 222 5.50 11.78 -13.92
C ARG A 222 4.16 11.58 -13.19
N TYR A 223 3.74 10.33 -12.98
CA TYR A 223 2.52 10.00 -12.25
C TYR A 223 2.52 10.58 -10.83
N PHE A 224 3.60 10.42 -10.06
CA PHE A 224 3.68 10.96 -8.70
C PHE A 224 3.59 12.48 -8.65
N ARG A 225 4.24 13.17 -9.60
CA ARG A 225 4.15 14.64 -9.68
C ARG A 225 2.73 15.09 -10.01
N SER A 226 2.03 14.36 -10.88
CA SER A 226 0.61 14.60 -11.17
C SER A 226 -0.26 14.38 -9.93
N GLN A 227 -0.09 13.26 -9.22
CA GLN A 227 -0.87 12.98 -8.00
C GLN A 227 -0.61 13.99 -6.89
N ALA A 228 0.64 14.44 -6.71
CA ALA A 228 0.97 15.49 -5.74
C ALA A 228 0.27 16.82 -6.07
N LEU A 229 0.23 17.21 -7.35
CA LEU A 229 -0.50 18.41 -7.79
C LEU A 229 -2.01 18.29 -7.53
N VAL A 230 -2.60 17.13 -7.85
CA VAL A 230 -4.02 16.86 -7.59
C VAL A 230 -4.31 16.93 -6.09
N ALA A 231 -3.49 16.29 -5.26
CA ALA A 231 -3.63 16.33 -3.81
C ALA A 231 -3.53 17.77 -3.25
N CYS A 232 -2.62 18.60 -3.77
CA CYS A 232 -2.52 20.01 -3.39
C CYS A 232 -3.77 20.80 -3.78
N CYS A 233 -4.34 20.57 -4.97
CA CYS A 233 -5.60 21.21 -5.37
C CYS A 233 -6.77 20.82 -4.46
N VAL A 234 -6.88 19.52 -4.11
CA VAL A 234 -7.93 19.03 -3.21
C VAL A 234 -7.73 19.56 -1.79
N ALA A 235 -6.50 19.68 -1.29
CA ALA A 235 -6.23 20.18 0.05
C ALA A 235 -6.55 21.68 0.26
N VAL A 236 -6.63 22.46 -0.82
CA VAL A 236 -7.00 23.89 -0.78
C VAL A 236 -8.53 24.09 -0.83
N LEU A 237 -9.26 23.08 -1.27
CA LEU A 237 -10.72 23.10 -1.50
C LEU A 237 -11.47 22.63 -0.25
#